data_AF-A0AA40RAZ2-F1
#
_entry.id   AF-A0AA40RAZ2-F1
#
_cell.length_a   1.000
_cell.length_b   1.000
_cell.length_c   1.000
_cell.angle_alpha   90.00
_cell.angle_beta   90.00
_cell.angle_gamma   90.00
#
_symmetry.space_group_name_H-M   'P 1'
#
loop_
_entity.id
_entity.type
_entity.pdbx_description
1 polymer ?
#
loop_
_entity_poly.entity_id
_entity_poly.type
_entity_poly.pdbx_seq_one_letter_code
_entity_poly.pdbx_strand_id
1 'polypeptide(L)'
;MSEQSTPIRHVDYYEGFEIHVVPTSMPGNDTRFTYTGYVCHPGANPALPGHAVPFHADGEESYSTVDEAVHEAVHIGKSIVDGTHPDLSVLSLVTHGF
;
A
#
# COMPACT_ATOMS: atom_id res chain seq x y z
N MET A 1 -3.43 27.76 -11.66
CA MET A 1 -3.85 26.35 -11.79
C MET A 1 -3.28 25.65 -10.57
N SER A 2 -4.12 25.10 -9.71
CA SER A 2 -3.65 24.49 -8.46
C SER A 2 -2.91 23.21 -8.80
N GLU A 3 -1.59 23.24 -8.70
CA GLU A 3 -0.75 22.06 -8.71
C GLU A 3 -1.11 21.28 -7.45
N GLN A 4 -2.07 20.37 -7.56
CA GLN A 4 -2.20 19.31 -6.58
C GLN A 4 -0.89 18.54 -6.68
N SER A 5 0.05 18.83 -5.78
CA SER A 5 1.19 17.96 -5.50
C SER A 5 0.60 16.60 -5.16
N THR A 6 0.41 15.76 -6.18
CA THR A 6 -0.02 14.39 -5.99
C THR A 6 0.97 13.80 -4.99
N PRO A 7 0.50 13.26 -3.85
CA PRO A 7 1.40 12.61 -2.91
C PRO A 7 2.25 11.62 -3.71
N ILE A 8 3.56 11.63 -3.47
CA ILE A 8 4.51 10.81 -4.22
C ILE A 8 4.07 9.35 -4.06
N ARG A 9 3.35 8.84 -5.06
CA ARG A 9 2.77 7.51 -5.04
C ARG A 9 3.84 6.58 -5.59
N HIS A 10 4.39 5.76 -4.72
CA HIS A 10 5.31 4.72 -5.13
C HIS A 10 4.50 3.55 -5.68
N VAL A 11 4.95 2.97 -6.79
CA VAL A 11 4.32 1.81 -7.42
C VAL A 11 5.40 0.78 -7.72
N ASP A 12 5.31 -0.39 -7.11
CA ASP A 12 6.20 -1.52 -7.34
C ASP A 12 5.42 -2.65 -8.02
N TYR A 13 6.07 -3.36 -8.96
CA TYR A 13 5.47 -4.51 -9.66
C TYR A 13 6.10 -5.80 -9.12
N TYR A 14 5.29 -6.68 -8.55
CA TYR A 14 5.77 -7.90 -7.91
C TYR A 14 4.83 -9.08 -8.18
N GLU A 15 5.38 -10.16 -8.73
CA GLU A 15 4.66 -11.41 -9.06
C GLU A 15 3.32 -11.25 -9.80
N GLY A 16 3.21 -10.24 -10.68
CA GLY A 16 1.98 -9.99 -11.43
C GLY A 16 0.91 -9.19 -10.66
N PHE A 17 1.31 -8.52 -9.58
CA PHE A 17 0.53 -7.54 -8.85
C PHE A 17 1.23 -6.16 -8.85
N GLU A 18 0.43 -5.12 -8.68
CA GLU A 18 0.84 -3.73 -8.46
C GLU A 18 0.73 -3.41 -6.97
N ILE A 19 1.84 -3.03 -6.35
CA ILE A 19 1.91 -2.57 -4.97
C ILE A 19 1.97 -1.05 -5.01
N HIS A 20 0.88 -0.40 -4.60
CA HIS A 20 0.79 1.04 -4.54
C HIS A 20 0.97 1.52 -3.11
N VAL A 21 1.84 2.50 -2.90
CA VAL A 21 2.10 3.09 -1.59
C VAL A 21 1.93 4.61 -1.66
N VAL A 22 1.16 5.12 -0.71
CA VAL A 22 0.93 6.54 -0.51
C VAL A 22 1.39 6.91 0.90
N PRO A 23 2.59 7.49 1.05
CA PRO A 23 3.05 8.02 2.33
C PRO A 23 2.26 9.28 2.70
N THR A 24 1.93 9.42 3.98
CA THR A 24 1.20 10.57 4.53
C THR A 24 1.75 10.97 5.89
N SER A 25 1.73 12.26 6.21
CA SER A 25 2.09 12.73 7.54
C SER A 25 1.07 12.23 8.58
N MET A 26 1.56 11.83 9.75
CA MET A 26 0.71 11.39 10.86
C MET A 26 -0.09 12.57 11.41
N PRO A 27 -1.43 12.42 11.58
CA PRO A 27 -2.24 13.47 12.17
C PRO A 27 -1.82 13.72 13.62
N GLY A 28 -1.39 14.94 13.91
CA GLY A 28 -0.88 15.33 15.23
C GLY A 28 0.63 15.22 15.41
N ASN A 29 1.36 14.70 14.42
CA ASN A 29 2.82 14.71 14.44
C ASN A 29 3.43 14.90 13.04
N ASP A 30 3.78 16.15 12.72
CA ASP A 30 4.35 16.53 11.41
C ASP A 30 5.76 15.96 11.17
N THR A 31 6.41 15.45 12.23
CA THR A 31 7.73 14.79 12.14
C THR A 31 7.66 13.29 11.90
N ARG A 32 6.45 12.73 11.86
CA ARG A 32 6.21 11.31 11.67
C ARG A 32 5.37 11.07 10.43
N PHE A 33 5.77 10.07 9.66
CA PHE A 33 5.09 9.65 8.46
C PHE A 33 4.50 8.27 8.68
N THR A 34 3.33 8.04 8.13
CA THR A 34 2.72 6.73 8.00
C THR A 34 2.48 6.47 6.51
N TYR A 35 1.96 5.31 6.16
CA TYR A 35 1.63 4.99 4.78
C TYR A 35 0.28 4.31 4.69
N THR A 36 -0.34 4.49 3.54
CA THR A 36 -1.45 3.65 3.09
C THR A 36 -1.02 2.97 1.81
N GLY A 37 -1.09 1.65 1.81
CA GLY A 37 -0.77 0.80 0.69
C GLY A 37 -1.98 0.05 0.18
N TYR A 38 -1.91 -0.42 -1.07
CA TYR A 38 -2.84 -1.41 -1.58
C TYR A 38 -2.18 -2.25 -2.67
N VAL A 39 -2.51 -3.53 -2.68
CA VAL A 39 -2.08 -4.48 -3.70
C VAL A 39 -3.25 -4.78 -4.62
N CYS A 40 -3.07 -4.65 -5.93
CA CYS A 40 -4.09 -5.01 -6.93
C CYS A 40 -3.47 -5.70 -8.13
N HIS A 41 -4.30 -6.33 -8.96
CA HIS A 41 -3.83 -6.81 -10.25
C HIS A 41 -3.57 -5.65 -11.23
N PRO A 42 -2.61 -5.78 -12.15
CA PRO A 42 -2.40 -4.80 -13.20
C PRO A 42 -3.66 -4.61 -14.03
N GLY A 43 -4.15 -3.38 -14.08
CA GLY A 43 -5.41 -3.02 -14.77
C GLY A 43 -6.68 -3.27 -13.95
N ALA A 44 -6.58 -3.80 -12.72
CA ALA A 44 -7.70 -3.83 -11.80
C ALA A 44 -7.99 -2.43 -11.24
N ASN A 45 -9.26 -2.16 -10.95
CA ASN A 45 -9.65 -0.87 -10.38
C ASN A 45 -9.60 -0.96 -8.85
N PRO A 46 -8.65 -0.30 -8.16
CA PRO A 46 -8.53 -0.36 -6.71
C PRO A 46 -9.71 0.28 -5.96
N ALA A 47 -10.55 1.06 -6.66
CA ALA A 47 -11.77 1.61 -6.08
C ALA A 47 -12.90 0.57 -5.97
N LEU A 48 -12.77 -0.60 -6.61
CA LEU A 48 -13.78 -1.66 -6.54
C LEU A 48 -13.49 -2.63 -5.38
N PRO A 49 -14.51 -3.00 -4.58
CA PRO A 49 -14.33 -3.97 -3.51
C PRO A 49 -13.92 -5.33 -4.08
N GLY A 50 -12.91 -5.96 -3.48
CA GLY A 50 -12.38 -7.25 -3.93
C GLY A 50 -11.39 -7.17 -5.12
N HIS A 51 -11.08 -5.97 -5.63
CA HIS A 51 -10.07 -5.79 -6.68
C HIS A 51 -8.71 -5.29 -6.15
N ALA A 52 -8.68 -4.84 -4.89
CA ALA A 52 -7.46 -4.46 -4.19
C ALA A 52 -7.50 -4.92 -2.74
N VAL A 53 -6.34 -5.30 -2.21
CA VAL A 53 -6.11 -5.57 -0.78
C VAL A 53 -5.47 -4.30 -0.20
N PRO A 54 -6.22 -3.48 0.54
CA PRO A 54 -5.64 -2.35 1.25
C PRO A 54 -4.81 -2.84 2.43
N PHE A 55 -3.73 -2.14 2.73
CA PHE A 55 -2.90 -2.34 3.91
C PHE A 55 -2.37 -0.98 4.37
N HIS A 56 -2.01 -0.86 5.63
CA HIS A 56 -1.40 0.35 6.18
C HIS A 56 -0.49 -0.05 7.33
N ALA A 57 0.37 0.86 7.77
CA ALA A 57 1.09 0.68 9.02
C ALA A 57 0.07 0.47 10.16
N ASP A 58 0.25 -0.55 11.01
CA ASP A 58 -0.59 -0.71 12.19
C ASP A 58 -0.45 0.58 13.01
N GLY A 59 -1.51 1.13 13.59
CA GLY A 59 -1.61 2.56 13.94
C GLY A 59 -0.54 3.14 14.88
N GLU A 60 0.35 2.31 15.42
CA GLU A 60 1.52 2.66 16.21
C GLU A 60 2.81 2.85 15.38
N GLU A 61 2.87 2.29 14.17
CA GLU A 61 4.02 2.36 13.27
C GLU A 61 4.09 3.72 12.57
N SER A 62 5.18 4.42 12.86
CA SER A 62 5.44 5.73 12.30
C SER A 62 6.91 5.95 12.02
N TYR A 63 7.20 6.39 10.81
CA TYR A 63 8.53 6.52 10.25
C TYR A 63 9.04 7.95 10.39
N SER A 64 10.36 8.11 10.45
CA SER A 64 10.98 9.44 10.53
C SER A 64 11.00 10.11 9.16
N THR A 65 10.95 9.32 8.09
CA THR A 65 10.99 9.80 6.71
C THR A 65 9.96 9.10 5.83
N VAL A 66 9.62 9.75 4.72
CA VAL A 66 8.77 9.18 3.67
C VAL A 66 9.41 7.95 3.02
N ASP A 67 10.74 7.94 2.85
CA ASP A 67 11.47 6.82 2.22
C ASP A 67 11.34 5.53 3.05
N GLU A 68 11.56 5.62 4.36
CA GLU A 68 11.38 4.50 5.28
C GLU A 68 9.94 3.95 5.24
N ALA A 69 8.95 4.84 5.26
CA ALA A 69 7.55 4.46 5.16
C ALA A 69 7.25 3.71 3.85
N VAL A 70 7.82 4.18 2.74
CA VAL A 70 7.65 3.54 1.43
C VAL A 70 8.36 2.19 1.38
N HIS A 71 9.59 2.10 1.89
CA HIS A 71 10.35 0.86 1.90
C HIS A 71 9.63 -0.23 2.68
N GLU A 72 9.13 0.09 3.88
CA GLU A 72 8.40 -0.87 4.71
C GLU A 72 7.08 -1.26 4.05
N ALA A 73 6.32 -0.30 3.52
CA ALA A 73 5.08 -0.57 2.81
C ALA A 73 5.28 -1.50 1.60
N VAL A 74 6.37 -1.33 0.85
CA VAL A 74 6.70 -2.24 -0.27
C VAL A 74 7.03 -3.63 0.26
N HIS A 75 7.76 -3.72 1.39
CA HIS A 75 8.08 -5.00 2.02
C HIS A 75 6.82 -5.76 2.47
N ILE A 76 5.90 -5.05 3.11
CA ILE A 76 4.59 -5.57 3.51
C ILE A 76 3.78 -5.98 2.29
N GLY A 77 3.70 -5.12 1.26
CA GLY A 77 3.02 -5.43 0.00
C GLY A 77 3.54 -6.71 -0.65
N LYS A 78 4.85 -6.93 -0.66
CA LYS A 78 5.46 -8.18 -1.16
C LYS A 78 5.05 -9.37 -0.33
N SER A 79 5.05 -9.23 1.00
CA SER A 79 4.61 -10.29 1.91
C SER A 79 3.12 -10.67 1.72
N ILE A 80 2.27 -9.70 1.38
CA ILE A 80 0.85 -9.93 1.05
C ILE A 80 0.72 -10.71 -0.27
N VAL A 81 1.55 -10.38 -1.27
CA VAL A 81 1.60 -11.07 -2.56
C VAL A 81 2.10 -12.51 -2.39
N ASP A 82 3.20 -12.69 -1.66
CA ASP A 82 3.77 -14.00 -1.30
C ASP A 82 2.82 -14.83 -0.40
N GLY A 83 1.82 -14.19 0.24
CA GLY A 83 0.93 -14.84 1.20
C GLY A 83 1.61 -15.21 2.52
N THR A 84 2.74 -14.58 2.83
CA THR A 84 3.49 -14.73 4.08
C THR A 84 3.08 -13.72 5.15
N HIS A 85 2.31 -12.70 4.76
CA HIS A 85 1.77 -11.72 5.70
C HIS A 85 0.76 -12.39 6.66
N PRO A 86 0.83 -12.13 7.97
CA PRO A 86 0.06 -12.87 8.98
C PRO A 86 -1.45 -12.66 8.88
N ASP A 87 -1.90 -11.47 8.43
CA ASP A 87 -3.32 -11.07 8.42
C ASP A 87 -3.91 -10.90 7.01
N LEU A 88 -3.06 -10.69 5.99
CA LEU A 88 -3.48 -10.23 4.67
C LEU A 88 -2.87 -11.12 3.59
N SER A 89 -3.60 -11.33 2.49
CA SER A 89 -3.08 -12.07 1.34
C SER A 89 -3.83 -11.70 0.06
N VAL A 90 -3.14 -11.73 -1.07
CA VAL A 90 -3.77 -11.62 -2.40
C VAL A 90 -4.68 -12.80 -2.75
N LEU A 91 -4.64 -13.91 -2.01
CA LEU A 91 -5.55 -15.05 -2.22
C LEU A 91 -7.04 -14.65 -2.10
N SER A 92 -7.34 -13.61 -1.31
CA SER A 92 -8.68 -13.03 -1.21
C SER A 92 -9.15 -12.35 -2.51
N LEU A 93 -8.22 -11.88 -3.35
CA LEU A 93 -8.52 -11.36 -4.70
C LEU A 93 -8.80 -12.50 -5.67
N VAL A 94 -8.10 -13.63 -5.52
CA VAL A 94 -8.20 -14.80 -6.41
C VAL A 94 -9.51 -15.59 -6.20
N THR A 95 -10.07 -15.57 -4.99
CA THR A 95 -11.33 -16.29 -4.68
C THR A 95 -12.58 -15.66 -5.30
N HIS A 96 -12.53 -14.39 -5.72
CA HIS A 96 -13.63 -13.71 -6.42
C HIS A 96 -13.45 -13.73 -7.94
N GLY A 97 -12.91 -14.83 -8.48
CA GLY A 97 -12.63 -15.05 -9.90
C GLY A 97 -13.67 -14.42 -10.83
N PHE A 98 -13.16 -13.57 -11.73
CA PHE A 98 -13.87 -12.96 -12.84
C PHE A 98 -14.68 -13.96 -13.68
#